data_AF-A0A958K4D4-F1
#
_entry.id   AF-A0A958K4D4-F1
#
_cell.length_a   1.000
_cell.length_b   1.000
_cell.length_c   1.000
_cell.angle_alpha   90.00
_cell.angle_beta   90.00
_cell.angle_gamma   90.00
#
_symmetry.space_group_name_H-M   'P 1'
#
loop_
_entity.id
_entity.type
_entity.pdbx_description
1 polymer ?
#
loop_
_entity_poly.entity_id
_entity_poly.type
_entity_poly.pdbx_seq_one_letter_code
_entity_poly.pdbx_strand_id
1 'polypeptide(L)'
;FMKPKSSRKLIFSISVLLTLCFWTSACVTSLRTNHTLVNRLKNRGPVALSLDNPYLAANMFLSEESRSSEIIGGFIDHRGAPPALEIIGDIFNELTLKLYYPAEREYFIAEEVSGSWIIDGPHRITEEDMALVIDATGGSSQTPILNAGTRGPQDSTPFARLPTDLEATDPKTDPFVGSIKNKGGTSASFAGSSHQLNPPAQKQESNSRTLAIERVRMSNKDKPAEVTPKGDLVHYVNFAAETLEMISEWYTDDPANSSRLARINRVQGKLKVGDMIIVPSYLVTYNGRLTQQSLGALQRQ
;
A
#
# COMPACT_ATOMS: atom_id res chain seq x y z
N PHE A 1 61.73 12.24 33.80
CA PHE A 1 60.75 11.15 33.92
C PHE A 1 59.46 11.69 34.53
N MET A 2 58.55 12.23 33.71
CA MET A 2 57.20 12.63 34.14
C MET A 2 56.22 11.52 33.80
N LYS A 3 55.54 10.97 34.81
CA LYS A 3 54.46 9.99 34.64
C LYS A 3 53.17 10.73 34.25
N PRO A 4 52.57 10.46 33.08
CA PRO A 4 51.27 11.01 32.75
C PRO A 4 50.20 10.31 33.60
N LYS A 5 49.68 11.01 34.60
CA LYS A 5 48.44 10.66 35.31
C LYS A 5 47.26 11.28 34.55
N SER A 6 46.17 10.51 34.47
CA SER A 6 44.81 11.00 34.23
C SER A 6 44.32 11.20 32.78
N SER A 7 44.31 10.14 31.97
CA SER A 7 43.53 10.10 30.71
C SER A 7 42.35 9.10 30.72
N ARG A 8 42.24 8.23 31.73
CA ARG A 8 41.20 7.19 31.78
C ARG A 8 39.81 7.69 32.19
N LYS A 9 39.71 8.82 32.91
CA LYS A 9 38.42 9.37 33.35
C LYS A 9 37.69 10.12 32.23
N LEU A 10 38.41 10.73 31.28
CA LEU A 10 37.81 11.47 30.17
C LEU A 10 37.11 10.53 29.16
N ILE A 11 37.71 9.37 28.89
CA ILE A 11 37.19 8.40 27.93
C ILE A 11 35.87 7.77 28.42
N PHE A 12 35.74 7.54 29.74
CA PHE A 12 34.52 6.97 30.31
C PHE A 12 33.33 7.95 30.26
N SER A 13 33.55 9.24 30.50
CA SER A 13 32.46 10.24 30.42
C SER A 13 31.94 10.46 29.00
N ILE A 14 32.81 10.41 27.99
CA ILE A 14 32.41 10.53 26.58
C ILE A 14 31.59 9.31 26.15
N SER A 15 31.96 8.10 26.60
CA SER A 15 31.22 6.88 26.28
C SER A 15 29.79 6.89 26.86
N VAL A 16 29.62 7.37 28.10
CA VAL A 16 28.30 7.42 28.75
C VAL A 16 27.39 8.45 28.07
N LEU A 17 27.94 9.61 27.67
CA LEU A 17 27.19 10.65 26.95
C LEU A 17 26.75 10.17 25.56
N LEU A 18 27.61 9.46 24.82
CA LEU A 18 27.27 8.88 23.52
C LEU A 18 26.17 7.81 23.64
N THR A 19 26.21 6.94 24.65
CA THR A 19 25.13 5.96 24.87
C THR A 19 23.80 6.58 25.26
N LEU A 20 23.79 7.72 25.97
CA LEU A 20 22.55 8.39 26.36
C LEU A 20 21.84 9.04 25.15
N CYS A 21 22.60 9.55 24.17
CA CYS A 21 22.06 10.09 22.92
C CYS A 21 21.41 9.02 22.03
N PHE A 22 21.83 7.75 22.14
CA PHE A 22 21.21 6.66 21.37
C PHE A 22 19.85 6.20 21.93
N TRP A 23 19.51 6.54 23.18
CA TRP A 23 18.27 6.08 23.82
C TRP A 23 17.10 7.06 23.71
N THR A 24 17.34 8.33 23.35
CA THR A 24 16.28 9.34 23.25
C THR A 24 15.74 9.55 21.83
N SER A 25 16.29 8.87 20.81
CA SER A 25 15.79 8.94 19.42
C SER A 25 14.82 7.81 19.07
N ALA A 26 13.93 7.44 20.00
CA ALA A 26 12.69 6.73 19.66
C ALA A 26 11.56 7.76 19.40
N CYS A 27 11.86 8.80 18.62
CA CYS A 27 10.80 9.55 17.96
C CYS A 27 10.18 8.59 16.95
N VAL A 28 8.98 8.13 17.29
CA VAL A 28 8.14 7.27 16.47
C VAL A 28 7.84 8.02 15.18
N THR A 29 8.69 7.86 14.18
CA THR A 29 8.34 8.11 12.79
C THR A 29 7.25 7.11 12.48
N SER A 30 6.01 7.59 12.59
CA SER A 30 4.84 6.88 12.12
C SER A 30 5.05 6.68 10.63
N LEU A 31 5.55 5.50 10.26
CA LEU A 31 5.77 5.08 8.88
C LEU A 31 4.42 5.16 8.16
N ARG A 32 4.19 6.26 7.43
CA ARG A 32 3.01 6.46 6.59
C ARG A 32 2.92 5.25 5.66
N THR A 33 1.84 4.49 5.77
CA THR A 33 1.60 3.23 5.04
C THR A 33 1.34 3.43 3.54
N ASN A 34 1.45 4.66 3.04
CA ASN A 34 0.98 5.05 1.71
C ASN A 34 2.03 4.89 0.62
N HIS A 35 3.21 4.39 0.97
CA HIS A 35 4.28 4.13 0.00
C HIS A 35 3.82 3.27 -1.19
N THR A 36 2.84 2.37 -1.02
CA THR A 36 2.33 1.55 -2.13
C THR A 36 1.55 2.36 -3.16
N LEU A 37 0.65 3.26 -2.72
CA LEU A 37 -0.14 4.11 -3.61
C LEU A 37 0.73 5.18 -4.27
N VAL A 38 1.56 5.85 -3.48
CA VAL A 38 2.48 6.88 -3.98
C VAL A 38 3.42 6.29 -5.03
N ASN A 39 4.00 5.11 -4.80
CA ASN A 39 4.88 4.47 -5.78
C ASN A 39 4.18 4.10 -7.11
N ARG A 40 2.85 3.90 -7.11
CA ARG A 40 2.09 3.65 -8.35
C ARG A 40 1.80 4.90 -9.14
N LEU A 41 1.69 6.04 -8.46
CA LEU A 41 1.28 7.31 -9.06
C LEU A 41 2.47 8.20 -9.38
N LYS A 42 3.59 8.05 -8.66
CA LYS A 42 4.76 8.91 -8.82
C LYS A 42 5.31 8.86 -10.25
N ASN A 43 5.66 10.03 -10.77
CA ASN A 43 6.34 10.24 -12.04
C ASN A 43 5.62 9.58 -13.23
N ARG A 44 4.28 9.48 -13.18
CA ARG A 44 3.45 8.97 -14.29
C ARG A 44 2.86 10.06 -15.17
N GLY A 45 3.11 11.33 -14.87
CA GLY A 45 2.41 12.45 -15.46
C GLY A 45 1.05 12.70 -14.79
N PRO A 46 0.24 13.60 -15.36
CA PRO A 46 -1.10 13.88 -14.87
C PRO A 46 -1.98 12.62 -14.89
N VAL A 47 -2.65 12.37 -13.77
CA VAL A 47 -3.61 11.28 -13.59
C VAL A 47 -4.97 11.90 -13.26
N ALA A 48 -5.99 11.55 -14.03
CA ALA A 48 -7.34 12.01 -13.77
C ALA A 48 -7.90 11.45 -12.47
N LEU A 49 -8.72 12.25 -11.82
CA LEU A 49 -9.56 11.85 -10.70
C LEU A 49 -10.94 11.47 -11.25
N SER A 50 -11.44 10.31 -10.88
CA SER A 50 -12.70 9.78 -11.41
C SER A 50 -13.88 10.23 -10.55
N LEU A 51 -14.98 10.65 -11.19
CA LEU A 51 -16.26 10.88 -10.54
C LEU A 51 -16.97 9.59 -10.14
N ASP A 52 -16.87 8.59 -11.00
CA ASP A 52 -17.67 7.37 -10.93
C ASP A 52 -16.96 6.24 -10.17
N ASN A 53 -15.64 6.34 -10.02
CA ASN A 53 -14.83 5.32 -9.39
C ASN A 53 -13.97 5.87 -8.22
N PRO A 54 -14.48 5.81 -6.99
CA PRO A 54 -13.73 6.29 -5.82
C PRO A 54 -12.50 5.42 -5.48
N TYR A 55 -12.41 4.21 -6.04
CA TYR A 55 -11.30 3.28 -5.81
C TYR A 55 -10.14 3.47 -6.79
N LEU A 56 -10.21 4.51 -7.64
CA LEU A 56 -9.06 4.89 -8.45
C LEU A 56 -7.92 5.31 -7.52
N ALA A 57 -6.70 4.87 -7.80
CA ALA A 57 -5.55 5.10 -6.92
C ALA A 57 -5.33 6.60 -6.62
N ALA A 58 -5.55 7.47 -7.61
CA ALA A 58 -5.47 8.92 -7.42
C ALA A 58 -6.54 9.45 -6.46
N ASN A 59 -7.80 8.97 -6.57
CA ASN A 59 -8.88 9.34 -5.66
C ASN A 59 -8.60 8.87 -4.24
N MET A 60 -8.14 7.63 -4.08
CA MET A 60 -7.77 7.08 -2.77
C MET A 60 -6.64 7.89 -2.13
N PHE A 61 -5.59 8.19 -2.91
CA PHE A 61 -4.48 9.01 -2.45
C PHE A 61 -4.94 10.39 -2.00
N LEU A 62 -5.65 11.13 -2.87
CA LEU A 62 -6.08 12.49 -2.52
C LEU A 62 -7.06 12.50 -1.34
N SER A 63 -7.97 11.53 -1.26
CA SER A 63 -8.90 11.40 -0.13
C SER A 63 -8.17 11.12 1.18
N GLU A 64 -7.09 10.35 1.15
CA GLU A 64 -6.29 10.06 2.32
C GLU A 64 -5.43 11.26 2.75
N GLU A 65 -4.77 11.94 1.81
CA GLU A 65 -4.01 13.16 2.11
C GLU A 65 -4.93 14.29 2.60
N SER A 66 -6.12 14.46 2.00
CA SER A 66 -7.14 15.42 2.45
C SER A 66 -7.63 15.14 3.87
N ARG A 67 -7.75 13.87 4.28
CA ARG A 67 -8.12 13.50 5.65
C ARG A 67 -6.96 13.66 6.64
N SER A 68 -5.74 13.36 6.20
CA SER A 68 -4.57 13.34 7.07
C SER A 68 -3.93 14.71 7.26
N SER A 69 -4.13 15.62 6.31
CA SER A 69 -3.59 16.98 6.32
C SER A 69 -4.71 18.02 6.33
N GLU A 70 -4.73 18.85 7.36
CA GLU A 70 -5.64 20.00 7.44
C GLU A 70 -5.44 21.00 6.29
N ILE A 71 -4.21 21.12 5.76
CA ILE A 71 -3.88 22.05 4.68
C ILE A 71 -4.44 21.57 3.35
N ILE A 72 -4.17 20.30 2.98
CA ILE A 72 -4.76 19.71 1.76
C ILE A 72 -6.28 19.64 1.90
N GLY A 73 -6.79 19.18 3.05
CA GLY A 73 -8.22 19.12 3.32
C GLY A 73 -8.90 20.48 3.16
N GLY A 74 -8.42 21.50 3.86
CA GLY A 74 -8.96 22.85 3.79
C GLY A 74 -8.84 23.49 2.40
N PHE A 75 -7.75 23.21 1.67
CA PHE A 75 -7.61 23.68 0.29
C PHE A 75 -8.66 23.06 -0.63
N ILE A 76 -8.86 21.74 -0.54
CA ILE A 76 -9.88 21.04 -1.34
C ILE A 76 -11.29 21.47 -0.95
N ASP A 77 -11.56 21.70 0.34
CA ASP A 77 -12.85 22.21 0.82
C ASP A 77 -13.17 23.60 0.26
N HIS A 78 -12.15 24.47 0.14
CA HIS A 78 -12.32 25.83 -0.36
C HIS A 78 -12.33 25.93 -1.90
N ARG A 79 -11.41 25.22 -2.56
CA ARG A 79 -11.19 25.30 -4.02
C ARG A 79 -12.01 24.28 -4.81
N GLY A 80 -12.38 23.17 -4.17
CA GLY A 80 -12.93 21.98 -4.83
C GLY A 80 -11.86 20.94 -5.14
N ALA A 81 -12.29 19.72 -5.46
CA ALA A 81 -11.39 18.66 -5.92
C ALA A 81 -10.88 18.96 -7.34
N PRO A 82 -9.55 18.88 -7.60
CA PRO A 82 -9.02 19.08 -8.95
C PRO A 82 -9.47 17.94 -9.87
N PRO A 83 -9.71 18.15 -11.17
CA PRO A 83 -9.98 17.07 -12.13
C PRO A 83 -8.81 16.11 -12.37
N ALA A 84 -7.57 16.57 -12.17
CA ALA A 84 -6.38 15.75 -12.32
C ALA A 84 -5.30 16.14 -11.32
N LEU A 85 -4.43 15.19 -10.97
CA LEU A 85 -3.24 15.43 -10.16
C LEU A 85 -2.02 14.73 -10.74
N GLU A 86 -0.84 15.26 -10.49
CA GLU A 86 0.44 14.58 -10.76
C GLU A 86 1.21 14.45 -9.46
N ILE A 87 1.74 13.26 -9.19
CA ILE A 87 2.64 13.03 -8.07
C ILE A 87 4.06 12.98 -8.59
N ILE A 88 4.91 13.87 -8.10
CA ILE A 88 6.32 13.93 -8.45
C ILE A 88 7.11 13.47 -7.23
N GLY A 89 7.89 12.42 -7.41
CA GLY A 89 8.76 11.89 -6.36
C GLY A 89 10.20 11.92 -6.84
N ASP A 90 11.03 12.71 -6.16
CA ASP A 90 12.48 12.63 -6.33
C ASP A 90 13.07 11.56 -5.40
N ILE A 91 14.25 11.06 -5.73
CA ILE A 91 15.00 10.08 -4.94
C ILE A 91 15.49 10.70 -3.62
N PHE A 92 15.63 12.03 -3.59
CA PHE A 92 16.17 12.78 -2.45
C PHE A 92 15.24 13.86 -1.90
N ASN A 93 14.14 14.17 -2.60
CA ASN A 93 13.25 15.26 -2.22
C ASN A 93 11.95 14.73 -1.64
N GLU A 94 11.29 15.66 -0.97
CA GLU A 94 9.95 15.54 -0.42
C GLU A 94 8.91 15.29 -1.53
N LEU A 95 7.76 14.75 -1.15
CA LEU A 95 6.68 14.45 -2.09
C LEU A 95 6.10 15.76 -2.63
N THR A 96 6.07 15.92 -3.95
CA THR A 96 5.45 17.07 -4.60
C THR A 96 4.18 16.62 -5.33
N LEU A 97 3.11 17.37 -5.15
CA LEU A 97 1.79 17.11 -5.73
C LEU A 97 1.38 18.32 -6.57
N LYS A 98 1.16 18.13 -7.87
CA LYS A 98 0.54 19.14 -8.72
C LYS A 98 -0.95 18.89 -8.84
N LEU A 99 -1.77 19.89 -8.52
CA LEU A 99 -3.22 19.85 -8.59
C LEU A 99 -3.68 20.68 -9.79
N TYR A 100 -4.22 20.04 -10.82
CA TYR A 100 -4.57 20.70 -12.09
C TYR A 100 -6.04 21.10 -12.14
N TYR A 101 -6.29 22.34 -12.59
CA TYR A 101 -7.60 22.94 -12.83
C TYR A 101 -7.67 23.41 -14.30
N PRO A 102 -7.96 22.50 -15.24
CA PRO A 102 -7.85 22.78 -16.67
C PRO A 102 -8.86 23.82 -17.17
N ALA A 103 -10.03 23.95 -16.54
CA ALA A 103 -11.04 24.94 -16.93
C ALA A 103 -10.53 26.38 -16.72
N GLU A 104 -9.79 26.61 -15.64
CA GLU A 104 -9.17 27.87 -15.26
C GLU A 104 -7.77 28.04 -15.86
N ARG A 105 -7.23 27.01 -16.51
CA ARG A 105 -5.86 26.94 -17.03
C ARG A 105 -4.79 27.17 -15.96
N GLU A 106 -5.05 26.69 -14.75
CA GLU A 106 -4.12 26.85 -13.64
C GLU A 106 -3.85 25.54 -12.90
N TYR A 107 -2.73 25.51 -12.19
CA TYR A 107 -2.39 24.43 -11.29
C TYR A 107 -1.78 24.96 -9.99
N PHE A 108 -1.81 24.14 -8.96
CA PHE A 108 -1.18 24.42 -7.67
C PHE A 108 -0.13 23.36 -7.38
N ILE A 109 0.94 23.75 -6.72
CA ILE A 109 2.01 22.84 -6.28
C ILE A 109 1.86 22.70 -4.77
N ALA A 110 1.68 21.48 -4.28
CA ALA A 110 1.74 21.17 -2.87
C ALA A 110 3.03 20.39 -2.60
N GLU A 111 3.85 20.84 -1.65
CA GLU A 111 5.11 20.20 -1.25
C GLU A 111 5.03 19.75 0.21
N GLU A 112 5.43 18.51 0.50
CA GLU A 112 5.41 17.94 1.85
C GLU A 112 6.69 18.29 2.64
N VAL A 113 6.70 19.42 3.35
CA VAL A 113 7.83 19.83 4.19
C VAL A 113 7.64 19.37 5.63
N SER A 114 8.50 18.47 6.11
CA SER A 114 8.49 18.00 7.51
C SER A 114 7.12 17.43 7.97
N GLY A 115 6.39 16.76 7.07
CA GLY A 115 5.09 16.15 7.36
C GLY A 115 3.91 17.14 7.34
N SER A 116 4.14 18.38 6.91
CA SER A 116 3.11 19.36 6.62
C SER A 116 3.13 19.72 5.14
N TRP A 117 1.98 20.03 4.56
CA TRP A 117 1.91 20.47 3.17
C TRP A 117 2.04 21.99 3.07
N ILE A 118 2.75 22.48 2.06
CA ILE A 118 2.78 23.90 1.69
C ILE A 118 2.24 23.99 0.27
N ILE A 119 1.23 24.83 0.05
CA ILE A 119 0.60 25.00 -1.26
C ILE A 119 1.04 26.33 -1.86
N ASP A 120 1.59 26.27 -3.06
CA ASP A 120 2.02 27.40 -3.88
C ASP A 120 1.22 27.47 -5.19
N GLY A 121 0.79 28.69 -5.56
CA GLY A 121 -0.04 28.94 -6.74
C GLY A 121 -1.08 30.06 -6.54
N PRO A 122 -1.94 30.30 -7.55
CA PRO A 122 -2.06 29.53 -8.80
C PRO A 122 -0.91 29.80 -9.79
N HIS A 123 -0.54 28.76 -10.51
CA HIS A 123 0.41 28.79 -11.64
C HIS A 123 -0.33 28.55 -12.95
N ARG A 124 0.16 29.07 -14.08
CA ARG A 124 -0.46 28.82 -15.40
C ARG A 124 0.01 27.48 -15.98
N ILE A 125 -0.94 26.65 -16.42
CA ILE A 125 -0.64 25.41 -17.15
C ILE A 125 -0.06 25.79 -18.52
N THR A 126 1.08 25.20 -18.90
CA THR A 126 1.65 25.38 -20.24
C THR A 126 0.79 24.70 -21.30
N GLU A 127 0.86 25.11 -22.57
CA GLU A 127 0.08 24.45 -23.63
C GLU A 127 0.47 22.96 -23.80
N GLU A 128 1.74 22.62 -23.54
CA GLU A 128 2.23 21.23 -23.55
C GLU A 128 1.61 20.42 -22.40
N ASP A 129 1.65 20.94 -21.17
CA ASP A 129 1.04 20.29 -20.01
C ASP A 129 -0.48 20.19 -20.14
N MET A 130 -1.12 21.20 -20.74
CA MET A 130 -2.57 21.22 -20.98
C MET A 130 -2.99 20.05 -21.87
N ALA A 131 -2.22 19.74 -22.92
CA ALA A 131 -2.50 18.60 -23.78
C ALA A 131 -2.44 17.27 -22.99
N LEU A 132 -1.45 17.12 -22.10
CA LEU A 132 -1.32 15.94 -21.23
C LEU A 132 -2.48 15.82 -20.23
N VAL A 133 -2.92 16.94 -19.64
CA VAL A 133 -4.05 16.96 -18.70
C VAL A 133 -5.36 16.63 -19.41
N ILE A 134 -5.59 17.18 -20.62
CA ILE A 134 -6.79 16.89 -21.41
C ILE A 134 -6.84 15.40 -21.82
N ASP A 135 -5.70 14.84 -22.23
CA ASP A 135 -5.60 13.40 -22.55
C ASP A 135 -5.91 12.53 -21.33
N ALA A 136 -5.32 12.85 -20.18
CA ALA A 136 -5.55 12.13 -18.94
C ALA A 136 -7.02 12.19 -18.47
N THR A 137 -7.68 13.35 -18.62
CA THR A 137 -9.07 13.59 -18.19
C THR A 137 -10.13 13.18 -19.21
N GLY A 138 -9.70 12.71 -20.39
CA GLY A 138 -10.61 12.39 -21.50
C GLY A 138 -11.43 13.60 -21.98
N GLY A 139 -10.92 14.82 -21.77
CA GLY A 139 -11.61 16.07 -22.06
C GLY A 139 -12.83 16.36 -21.18
N SER A 140 -13.04 15.60 -20.10
CA SER A 140 -14.12 15.87 -19.15
C SER A 140 -13.75 17.01 -18.19
N SER A 141 -14.57 18.06 -18.16
CA SER A 141 -14.36 19.25 -17.29
C SER A 141 -15.13 19.15 -15.97
N GLN A 142 -15.52 17.95 -15.54
CA GLN A 142 -16.37 17.76 -14.37
C GLN A 142 -15.53 17.62 -13.07
N THR A 143 -16.07 18.12 -11.95
CA THR A 143 -15.39 18.16 -10.63
C THR A 143 -15.56 16.83 -9.86
N PRO A 144 -14.49 16.09 -9.56
CA PRO A 144 -14.56 14.76 -8.94
C PRO A 144 -15.30 14.71 -7.60
N ILE A 145 -16.05 13.64 -7.36
CA ILE A 145 -16.66 13.34 -6.06
C ILE A 145 -15.58 12.61 -5.25
N LEU A 146 -14.96 13.34 -4.31
CA LEU A 146 -14.10 12.69 -3.32
C LEU A 146 -14.97 12.02 -2.27
N ASN A 147 -14.58 10.81 -1.83
CA ASN A 147 -15.12 10.15 -0.63
C ASN A 147 -14.65 10.87 0.66
N ALA A 148 -14.59 12.19 0.65
CA ALA A 148 -14.57 12.97 1.86
C ALA A 148 -15.97 12.80 2.46
N GLY A 149 -16.06 11.93 3.47
CA GLY A 149 -17.31 11.70 4.18
C GLY A 149 -17.95 13.04 4.45
N THR A 150 -19.14 13.23 3.86
CA THR A 150 -19.97 14.43 3.91
C THR A 150 -19.92 15.06 5.30
N ARG A 151 -18.98 16.00 5.50
CA ARG A 151 -19.30 17.19 6.28
C ARG A 151 -20.26 17.92 5.37
N GLY A 152 -21.54 17.88 5.74
CA GLY A 152 -22.61 18.51 4.97
C GLY A 152 -22.23 19.95 4.60
N PRO A 153 -22.88 20.52 3.57
CA PRO A 153 -22.61 21.87 3.13
C PRO A 153 -22.56 22.79 4.36
N GLN A 154 -21.37 23.25 4.73
CA GLN A 154 -21.29 24.42 5.60
C GLN A 154 -21.78 25.55 4.71
N ASP A 155 -23.07 25.87 4.89
CA ASP A 155 -23.63 27.16 4.54
C ASP A 155 -22.59 28.21 4.96
N SER A 156 -21.98 28.85 3.97
CA SER A 156 -21.20 30.06 4.15
C SER A 156 -22.15 31.21 4.43
N THR A 157 -22.97 31.08 5.48
CA THR A 157 -23.68 32.19 6.08
C THR A 157 -22.67 33.07 6.82
N PRO A 158 -22.60 34.37 6.52
CA PRO A 158 -21.81 35.29 7.33
C PRO A 158 -22.42 35.33 8.73
N PHE A 159 -21.56 35.07 9.74
CA PHE A 159 -21.84 35.09 11.18
C PHE A 159 -23.10 35.89 11.59
N ALA A 160 -24.21 35.18 11.78
CA ALA A 160 -25.39 35.68 12.47
C ALA A 160 -25.79 34.66 13.55
N ARG A 161 -25.42 35.02 14.79
CA ARG A 161 -25.95 34.65 16.11
C ARG A 161 -26.60 33.27 16.33
N LEU A 162 -26.10 32.59 17.37
CA LEU A 162 -26.73 31.45 18.05
C LEU A 162 -28.23 31.66 18.32
N PRO A 163 -29.02 30.59 18.13
CA PRO A 163 -29.74 29.93 19.22
C PRO A 163 -29.39 28.43 19.25
N THR A 164 -29.02 27.80 20.36
CA THR A 164 -29.85 27.38 21.51
C THR A 164 -30.98 26.42 21.11
N ASP A 165 -30.94 25.25 21.76
CA ASP A 165 -31.89 24.11 21.79
C ASP A 165 -31.58 22.94 20.84
N LEU A 166 -30.95 21.84 21.31
CA LEU A 166 -31.49 20.71 22.12
C LEU A 166 -32.71 20.02 21.49
N GLU A 167 -32.47 18.96 20.71
CA GLU A 167 -33.39 17.82 20.70
C GLU A 167 -32.65 16.52 20.38
N ALA A 168 -32.71 15.59 21.33
CA ALA A 168 -32.14 14.25 21.27
C ALA A 168 -33.17 13.29 20.69
N THR A 169 -32.75 12.40 19.77
CA THR A 169 -33.52 11.20 19.44
C THR A 169 -32.61 9.97 19.40
N ASP A 170 -33.10 8.93 20.07
CA ASP A 170 -32.42 7.68 20.40
C ASP A 170 -32.17 6.74 19.20
N PRO A 171 -31.16 5.84 19.29
CA PRO A 171 -30.89 4.83 18.28
C PRO A 171 -31.73 3.56 18.49
N LYS A 172 -32.47 3.14 17.44
CA LYS A 172 -33.10 1.81 17.36
C LYS A 172 -32.09 0.74 16.97
N THR A 173 -32.10 -0.32 17.76
CA THR A 173 -31.33 -1.56 17.65
C THR A 173 -32.07 -2.56 16.74
N ASP A 174 -31.36 -3.22 15.83
CA ASP A 174 -31.83 -4.44 15.16
C ASP A 174 -30.89 -5.62 15.46
N PRO A 175 -31.40 -6.78 15.93
CA PRO A 175 -30.62 -8.01 16.06
C PRO A 175 -30.92 -8.95 14.89
N PHE A 176 -29.90 -9.36 14.12
CA PHE A 176 -30.05 -10.50 13.23
C PHE A 176 -28.88 -11.49 13.36
N VAL A 177 -29.17 -12.56 14.10
CA VAL A 177 -28.37 -13.77 14.25
C VAL A 177 -28.77 -14.73 13.13
N GLY A 178 -27.82 -15.08 12.26
CA GLY A 178 -27.98 -16.12 11.25
C GLY A 178 -26.91 -17.19 11.41
N SER A 179 -27.24 -18.28 12.11
CA SER A 179 -26.40 -19.46 12.27
C SER A 179 -26.31 -20.25 10.95
N ILE A 180 -25.11 -20.45 10.41
CA ILE A 180 -24.88 -21.40 9.32
C ILE A 180 -24.29 -22.70 9.89
N LYS A 181 -25.05 -23.77 9.70
CA LYS A 181 -24.80 -25.16 10.10
C LYS A 181 -24.58 -25.98 8.83
N ASN A 182 -23.37 -26.52 8.62
CA ASN A 182 -23.07 -27.56 7.63
C ASN A 182 -22.21 -28.63 8.35
N LYS A 183 -22.73 -29.82 8.72
CA LYS A 183 -22.92 -31.05 7.89
C LYS A 183 -21.71 -31.28 6.97
N GLY A 184 -20.86 -32.29 7.11
CA GLY A 184 -21.03 -33.65 7.66
C GLY A 184 -21.20 -34.65 6.50
N GLY A 185 -20.15 -35.41 6.19
CA GLY A 185 -20.12 -36.50 5.19
C GLY A 185 -18.99 -36.31 4.16
N THR A 186 -18.21 -37.29 3.71
CA THR A 186 -18.24 -38.74 3.91
C THR A 186 -16.85 -39.26 3.51
N SER A 187 -16.24 -40.10 4.34
CA SER A 187 -14.97 -40.78 4.08
C SER A 187 -15.19 -41.96 3.13
N ALA A 188 -14.57 -41.91 1.95
CA ALA A 188 -14.46 -43.07 1.06
C ALA A 188 -13.07 -43.70 1.22
N SER A 189 -13.08 -44.92 1.75
CA SER A 189 -11.96 -45.84 1.84
C SER A 189 -11.56 -46.31 0.44
N PHE A 190 -10.30 -46.10 0.04
CA PHE A 190 -9.72 -46.72 -1.14
C PHE A 190 -8.52 -47.57 -0.70
N ALA A 191 -8.68 -48.88 -0.89
CA ALA A 191 -7.73 -49.91 -0.52
C ALA A 191 -6.76 -50.22 -1.66
N GLY A 192 -5.50 -50.44 -1.28
CA GLY A 192 -4.61 -51.37 -1.97
C GLY A 192 -3.66 -50.78 -3.03
N SER A 193 -2.37 -50.70 -2.70
CA SER A 193 -1.35 -51.58 -3.31
C SER A 193 0.03 -51.23 -2.72
N SER A 194 0.60 -52.14 -1.95
CA SER A 194 1.90 -52.00 -1.31
C SER A 194 2.99 -52.64 -2.18
N HIS A 195 3.66 -51.82 -2.99
CA HIS A 195 5.00 -52.15 -3.50
C HIS A 195 6.05 -51.45 -2.64
N GLN A 196 6.65 -52.24 -1.76
CA GLN A 196 7.74 -51.84 -0.88
C GLN A 196 9.04 -51.80 -1.68
N LEU A 197 9.42 -50.60 -2.14
CA LEU A 197 10.75 -50.31 -2.66
C LEU A 197 11.50 -49.45 -1.63
N ASN A 198 12.75 -49.82 -1.38
CA ASN A 198 13.66 -49.25 -0.39
C ASN A 198 13.65 -47.71 -0.36
N PRO A 199 13.59 -47.05 0.82
CA PRO A 199 13.54 -45.60 0.90
C PRO A 199 14.91 -44.98 0.58
N PRO A 200 15.04 -44.13 -0.45
CA PRO A 200 16.21 -43.29 -0.60
C PRO A 200 16.21 -42.19 0.47
N ALA A 201 17.41 -41.78 0.90
CA ALA A 201 17.68 -40.79 1.95
C ALA A 201 17.16 -39.35 1.70
N GLN A 202 16.25 -39.15 0.75
CA GLN A 202 15.73 -37.83 0.35
C GLN A 202 14.59 -37.28 1.24
N LYS A 203 14.10 -38.06 2.22
CA LYS A 203 12.91 -37.68 3.00
C LYS A 203 13.17 -36.75 4.20
N GLN A 204 14.44 -36.54 4.58
CA GLN A 204 14.79 -35.70 5.73
C GLN A 204 14.93 -34.21 5.37
N GLU A 205 15.38 -33.88 4.15
CA GLU A 205 15.53 -32.50 3.70
C GLU A 205 14.18 -31.82 3.42
N SER A 206 13.20 -32.57 2.91
CA SER A 206 11.86 -32.03 2.62
C SER A 206 11.17 -31.47 3.87
N ASN A 207 11.33 -32.11 5.03
CA ASN A 207 10.66 -31.70 6.26
C ASN A 207 11.25 -30.40 6.83
N SER A 208 12.57 -30.23 6.78
CA SER A 208 13.24 -29.01 7.25
C SER A 208 12.83 -27.79 6.42
N ARG A 209 12.63 -27.98 5.11
CA ARG A 209 12.17 -26.94 4.17
C ARG A 209 10.76 -26.46 4.49
N THR A 210 9.81 -27.39 4.63
CA THR A 210 8.42 -27.05 4.94
C THR A 210 8.32 -26.25 6.24
N LEU A 211 9.12 -26.60 7.26
CA LEU A 211 9.16 -25.90 8.54
C LEU A 211 9.71 -24.46 8.44
N ALA A 212 10.72 -24.23 7.58
CA ALA A 212 11.28 -22.89 7.38
C ALA A 212 10.29 -21.96 6.69
N ILE A 213 9.62 -22.44 5.63
CA ILE A 213 8.59 -21.68 4.91
C ILE A 213 7.42 -21.37 5.84
N GLU A 214 6.95 -22.37 6.59
CA GLU A 214 5.82 -22.20 7.51
C GLU A 214 6.11 -21.19 8.62
N ARG A 215 7.33 -21.18 9.15
CA ARG A 215 7.75 -20.17 10.14
C ARG A 215 7.68 -18.75 9.57
N VAL A 216 8.10 -18.56 8.33
CA VAL A 216 8.06 -17.24 7.68
C VAL A 216 6.62 -16.86 7.32
N ARG A 217 5.78 -17.81 6.91
CA ARG A 217 4.34 -17.58 6.72
C ARG A 217 3.68 -17.08 8.01
N MET A 218 3.91 -17.76 9.13
CA MET A 218 3.38 -17.31 10.42
C MET A 218 3.82 -15.88 10.79
N SER A 219 5.06 -15.51 10.48
CA SER A 219 5.57 -14.15 10.73
C SER A 219 5.00 -13.07 9.79
N ASN A 220 4.46 -13.44 8.63
CA ASN A 220 3.97 -12.49 7.62
C ASN A 220 2.43 -12.37 7.60
N LYS A 221 1.74 -13.00 8.55
CA LYS A 221 0.27 -13.01 8.60
C LYS A 221 -0.34 -11.61 8.74
N ASP A 222 0.41 -10.66 9.30
CA ASP A 222 -0.03 -9.29 9.56
C ASP A 222 0.01 -8.38 8.32
N LYS A 223 0.57 -8.86 7.19
CA LYS A 223 0.70 -8.08 5.95
C LYS A 223 0.06 -8.84 4.78
N PRO A 224 -1.28 -8.82 4.65
CA PRO A 224 -1.95 -9.48 3.55
C PRO A 224 -1.55 -8.87 2.21
N ALA A 225 -1.50 -9.70 1.17
CA ALA A 225 -1.42 -9.26 -0.20
C ALA A 225 -2.72 -8.56 -0.61
N GLU A 226 -2.65 -7.74 -1.66
CA GLU A 226 -3.83 -7.04 -2.17
C GLU A 226 -4.75 -8.03 -2.89
N VAL A 227 -6.04 -7.75 -2.88
CA VAL A 227 -7.06 -8.60 -3.48
C VAL A 227 -7.92 -7.74 -4.41
N THR A 228 -8.16 -8.24 -5.62
CA THR A 228 -9.07 -7.60 -6.58
C THR A 228 -10.52 -7.67 -6.08
N PRO A 229 -11.46 -6.87 -6.64
CA PRO A 229 -12.89 -7.03 -6.33
C PRO A 229 -13.45 -8.43 -6.63
N LYS A 230 -12.78 -9.22 -7.49
CA LYS A 230 -13.16 -10.60 -7.81
C LYS A 230 -12.63 -11.63 -6.81
N GLY A 231 -11.84 -11.20 -5.82
CA GLY A 231 -11.21 -12.09 -4.85
C GLY A 231 -9.84 -12.62 -5.29
N ASP A 232 -9.36 -12.30 -6.49
CA ASP A 232 -8.03 -12.73 -6.95
C ASP A 232 -6.92 -11.95 -6.24
N LEU A 233 -5.85 -12.63 -5.85
CA LEU A 233 -4.71 -12.01 -5.17
C LEU A 233 -3.83 -11.30 -6.19
N VAL A 234 -3.40 -10.08 -5.85
CA VAL A 234 -2.49 -9.26 -6.65
C VAL A 234 -1.12 -9.21 -5.97
N HIS A 235 -0.11 -9.66 -6.69
CA HIS A 235 1.27 -9.58 -6.28
C HIS A 235 2.05 -8.65 -7.20
N TYR A 236 2.79 -7.71 -6.63
CA TYR A 236 3.72 -6.85 -7.35
C TYR A 236 5.13 -7.37 -7.12
N VAL A 237 5.88 -7.52 -8.21
CA VAL A 237 7.27 -7.96 -8.15
C VAL A 237 8.11 -6.87 -7.49
N ASN A 238 8.64 -7.14 -6.30
CA ASN A 238 9.37 -6.13 -5.52
C ASN A 238 10.90 -6.33 -5.61
N PHE A 239 11.35 -7.56 -5.85
CA PHE A 239 12.77 -7.89 -5.93
C PHE A 239 13.13 -8.47 -7.30
N ALA A 240 14.28 -8.06 -7.83
CA ALA A 240 14.77 -8.53 -9.15
C ALA A 240 15.06 -10.04 -9.20
N ALA A 241 15.18 -10.69 -8.04
CA ALA A 241 15.43 -12.12 -7.92
C ALA A 241 14.14 -12.94 -7.76
N GLU A 242 12.96 -12.31 -7.76
CA GLU A 242 11.69 -13.03 -7.77
C GLU A 242 11.48 -13.74 -9.10
N THR A 243 11.02 -14.99 -9.02
CA THR A 243 10.60 -15.77 -10.18
C THR A 243 9.13 -16.15 -10.04
N LEU A 244 8.50 -16.48 -11.16
CA LEU A 244 7.11 -16.91 -11.15
C LEU A 244 6.91 -18.23 -10.39
N GLU A 245 7.95 -19.07 -10.34
CA GLU A 245 8.00 -20.30 -9.55
C GLU A 245 7.92 -20.01 -8.05
N MET A 246 8.70 -19.04 -7.56
CA MET A 246 8.67 -18.61 -6.16
C MET A 246 7.33 -17.99 -5.77
N ILE A 247 6.78 -17.16 -6.65
CA ILE A 247 5.45 -16.55 -6.45
C ILE A 247 4.39 -17.66 -6.38
N SER A 248 4.48 -18.65 -7.27
CA SER A 248 3.59 -19.81 -7.31
C SER A 248 3.70 -20.66 -6.04
N GLU A 249 4.91 -21.03 -5.63
CA GLU A 249 5.17 -21.78 -4.41
C GLU A 249 4.66 -21.01 -3.17
N TRP A 250 4.88 -19.70 -3.12
CA TRP A 250 4.48 -18.91 -1.96
C TRP A 250 2.96 -18.85 -1.77
N TYR A 251 2.22 -18.50 -2.82
CA TYR A 251 0.77 -18.28 -2.72
C TYR A 251 -0.06 -19.54 -2.92
N THR A 252 0.43 -20.52 -3.67
CA THR A 252 -0.33 -21.73 -4.04
C THR A 252 0.21 -23.01 -3.38
N ASP A 253 1.35 -22.92 -2.67
CA ASP A 253 2.08 -24.07 -2.12
C ASP A 253 2.56 -25.08 -3.18
N ASP A 254 2.51 -24.70 -4.46
CA ASP A 254 2.86 -25.55 -5.59
C ASP A 254 3.65 -24.75 -6.67
N PRO A 255 4.96 -24.98 -6.84
CA PRO A 255 5.75 -24.33 -7.89
C PRO A 255 5.31 -24.71 -9.31
N ALA A 256 4.66 -25.86 -9.51
CA ALA A 256 4.19 -26.31 -10.83
C ALA A 256 3.05 -25.43 -11.39
N ASN A 257 2.34 -24.70 -10.54
CA ASN A 257 1.33 -23.72 -10.95
C ASN A 257 1.93 -22.51 -11.69
N SER A 258 3.26 -22.32 -11.67
CA SER A 258 3.95 -21.21 -12.34
C SER A 258 3.63 -21.12 -13.84
N SER A 259 3.59 -22.24 -14.55
CA SER A 259 3.22 -22.27 -15.98
C SER A 259 1.78 -21.83 -16.23
N ARG A 260 0.87 -22.13 -15.29
CA ARG A 260 -0.52 -21.67 -15.34
C ARG A 260 -0.60 -20.17 -15.08
N LEU A 261 0.12 -19.67 -14.07
CA LEU A 261 0.22 -18.24 -13.78
C LEU A 261 0.82 -17.46 -14.95
N ALA A 262 1.80 -18.02 -15.67
CA ALA A 262 2.43 -17.37 -16.81
C ALA A 262 1.41 -17.11 -17.92
N ARG A 263 0.57 -18.12 -18.22
CA ARG A 263 -0.50 -18.00 -19.23
C ARG A 263 -1.56 -16.98 -18.83
N ILE A 264 -1.99 -16.99 -17.56
CA ILE A 264 -3.01 -16.05 -17.04
C ILE A 264 -2.51 -14.61 -17.13
N ASN A 265 -1.26 -14.37 -16.76
CA ASN A 265 -0.65 -13.04 -16.69
C ASN A 265 0.05 -12.62 -17.99
N ARG A 266 0.01 -13.47 -19.04
CA ARG A 266 0.69 -13.25 -20.33
C ARG A 266 2.19 -12.90 -20.18
N VAL A 267 2.83 -13.46 -19.15
CA VAL A 267 4.26 -13.22 -18.88
C VAL A 267 5.09 -14.09 -19.80
N GLN A 268 6.00 -13.47 -20.55
CA GLN A 268 6.99 -14.14 -21.39
C GLN A 268 8.39 -13.78 -20.89
N GLY A 269 9.10 -14.73 -20.27
CA GLY A 269 10.48 -14.53 -19.81
C GLY A 269 10.62 -14.15 -18.34
N LYS A 270 11.67 -13.37 -18.02
CA LYS A 270 12.01 -12.95 -16.65
C LYS A 270 11.10 -11.82 -16.18
N LEU A 271 10.68 -11.90 -14.92
CA LEU A 271 9.93 -10.84 -14.25
C LEU A 271 10.80 -9.60 -14.03
N LYS A 272 10.17 -8.42 -14.14
CA LYS A 272 10.77 -7.12 -13.81
C LYS A 272 10.14 -6.57 -12.55
N VAL A 273 10.92 -5.81 -11.78
CA VAL A 273 10.40 -5.09 -10.63
C VAL A 273 9.29 -4.15 -11.07
N GLY A 274 8.14 -4.21 -10.40
CA GLY A 274 6.92 -3.49 -10.73
C GLY A 274 5.91 -4.29 -11.55
N ASP A 275 6.28 -5.44 -12.12
CA ASP A 275 5.33 -6.32 -12.81
C ASP A 275 4.22 -6.76 -11.86
N MET A 276 2.99 -6.84 -12.38
CA MET A 276 1.81 -7.26 -11.63
C MET A 276 1.43 -8.68 -12.00
N ILE A 277 1.39 -9.56 -11.01
CA ILE A 277 0.99 -10.96 -11.12
C ILE A 277 -0.32 -11.19 -10.38
N ILE A 278 -1.35 -11.59 -11.13
CA ILE A 278 -2.65 -12.01 -10.62
C ILE A 278 -2.59 -13.51 -10.32
N VAL A 279 -2.90 -13.88 -9.09
CA VAL A 279 -3.07 -15.26 -8.63
C VAL A 279 -4.56 -15.51 -8.41
N PRO A 280 -5.23 -16.33 -9.24
CA PRO A 280 -6.65 -16.60 -9.10
C PRO A 280 -7.01 -17.11 -7.71
N SER A 281 -8.10 -16.62 -7.16
CA SER A 281 -8.58 -16.97 -5.81
C SER A 281 -8.62 -18.48 -5.54
N TYR A 282 -9.01 -19.29 -6.54
CA TYR A 282 -9.10 -20.75 -6.44
C TYR A 282 -7.73 -21.47 -6.38
N LEU A 283 -6.62 -20.77 -6.61
CA LEU A 283 -5.25 -21.29 -6.43
C LEU A 283 -4.61 -20.83 -5.13
N VAL A 284 -5.18 -19.85 -4.44
CA VAL A 284 -4.56 -19.23 -3.26
C VAL A 284 -4.75 -20.10 -2.04
N THR A 285 -3.65 -20.58 -1.47
CA THR A 285 -3.59 -21.29 -0.18
C THR A 285 -3.10 -20.36 0.94
N TYR A 286 -2.29 -19.37 0.59
CA TYR A 286 -1.73 -18.41 1.54
C TYR A 286 -1.84 -16.98 1.00
N ASN A 287 -2.28 -16.03 1.82
CA ASN A 287 -2.57 -14.64 1.39
C ASN A 287 -1.60 -13.60 1.95
N GLY A 288 -0.58 -13.99 2.73
CA GLY A 288 0.42 -13.03 3.22
C GLY A 288 1.38 -12.61 2.10
N ARG A 289 1.77 -11.33 2.10
CA ARG A 289 2.67 -10.78 1.08
C ARG A 289 4.04 -11.47 1.11
N LEU A 290 4.56 -11.80 -0.07
CA LEU A 290 5.93 -12.30 -0.22
C LEU A 290 6.94 -11.19 0.18
N THR A 291 7.78 -11.47 1.19
CA THR A 291 8.80 -10.52 1.70
C THR A 291 10.21 -10.96 1.33
N GLN A 292 11.20 -10.07 1.46
CA GLN A 292 12.61 -10.40 1.20
C GLN A 292 13.11 -11.58 2.05
N GLN A 293 12.67 -11.67 3.31
CA GLN A 293 13.00 -12.80 4.19
C GLN A 293 12.43 -14.11 3.65
N SER A 294 11.20 -14.08 3.15
CA SER A 294 10.53 -15.22 2.52
C SER A 294 11.24 -15.65 1.24
N LEU A 295 11.64 -14.68 0.43
CA LEU A 295 12.41 -14.93 -0.79
C LEU A 295 13.73 -15.63 -0.47
N GLY A 296 14.44 -15.17 0.57
CA GLY A 296 15.67 -15.82 1.03
C GLY A 296 15.47 -17.23 1.60
N ALA A 297 14.27 -17.59 2.03
CA ALA A 297 13.92 -18.97 2.40
C ALA A 297 13.63 -19.83 1.16
N LEU A 298 13.01 -19.25 0.13
CA LEU A 298 12.72 -19.92 -1.14
C LEU A 298 13.98 -20.13 -2.01
N GLN A 299 14.97 -19.24 -1.93
CA GLN A 299 16.21 -19.29 -2.73
C GLN A 299 17.22 -20.36 -2.32
N ARG A 300 17.13 -20.90 -1.09
CA ARG A 300 18.09 -21.90 -0.61
C ARG A 300 17.79 -23.31 -1.13
N GLN A 301 17.13 -23.40 -2.28
CA GLN A 301 16.82 -24.62 -3.04
C GLN A 301 17.87 -24.81 -4.13
#